data_AF-A0A2V9UL36-F1
#
_entry.id   AF-A0A2V9UL36-F1
#
_cell.length_a   1.000
_cell.length_b   1.000
_cell.length_c   1.000
_cell.angle_alpha   90.00
_cell.angle_beta   90.00
_cell.angle_gamma   90.00
#
_symmetry.space_group_name_H-M   'P 1'
#
loop_
_entity.id
_entity.type
_entity.pdbx_description
1 polymer ?
#
loop_
_entity_poly.entity_id
_entity_poly.type
_entity_poly.pdbx_seq_one_letter_code
_entity_poly.pdbx_strand_id
1 'polypeptide(L)' 'MNIRQLRDTRRLKTWLRAGKTVELRERDQVIARIVPEGQPAMPPVWPDFAARAKKVLGDKVLPGADLVIQERGRY' A
#
# COMPACT_ATOMS: atom_id res chain seq x y z
N MET A 1 -11.09 17.32 4.15
CA MET A 1 -10.88 18.35 5.19
C MET A 1 -9.83 19.33 4.71
N ASN A 2 -10.07 20.64 4.76
CA ASN A 2 -9.13 21.62 4.21
C ASN A 2 -8.00 21.92 5.22
N ILE A 3 -6.81 22.25 4.75
CA ILE A 3 -5.62 22.52 5.60
C ILE A 3 -5.89 23.57 6.70
N ARG A 4 -6.77 24.55 6.43
CA ARG A 4 -7.20 25.55 7.43
C ARG A 4 -7.93 24.94 8.63
N GLN A 5 -8.61 23.82 8.44
CA GLN A 5 -9.35 23.11 9.49
C GLN A 5 -8.44 22.23 10.36
N LEU A 6 -7.19 21.95 9.94
CA LEU A 6 -6.19 21.22 10.75
C LEU A 6 -5.64 22.05 11.91
N ARG A 7 -5.72 23.38 11.84
CA ARG A 7 -5.34 24.24 12.98
C ARG A 7 -6.17 23.92 14.22
N ASP A 8 -7.41 23.46 14.05
CA ASP A 8 -8.20 22.90 15.14
C ASP A 8 -7.79 21.43 15.40
N THR A 9 -6.64 21.29 16.07
CA THR A 9 -6.07 20.00 16.44
C THR A 9 -6.96 19.21 17.40
N ARG A 10 -7.92 19.84 18.10
CA ARG A 10 -8.84 19.15 19.00
C ARG A 10 -9.83 18.29 18.22
N ARG A 11 -10.48 18.85 17.19
CA ARG A 11 -11.39 18.10 16.32
C ARG A 11 -10.70 16.95 15.60
N LEU A 12 -9.48 17.18 15.11
CA LEU A 12 -8.67 16.13 14.48
C LEU A 12 -8.41 14.97 15.45
N LYS A 13 -7.95 15.25 16.67
CA LYS A 13 -7.69 14.21 17.69
C LYS A 13 -8.95 13.42 18.02
N THR A 14 -10.12 14.07 18.09
CA THR A 14 -11.40 13.38 18.29
C THR A 14 -11.72 12.42 17.15
N TRP A 15 -11.56 12.85 15.89
CA TRP A 15 -11.84 11.98 14.73
C TRP A 15 -10.87 10.81 14.61
N LEU A 16 -9.58 11.04 14.87
CA LEU A 16 -8.58 9.99 14.86
C LEU A 16 -8.81 8.97 15.98
N ARG A 17 -9.16 9.43 17.19
CA ARG A 17 -9.55 8.54 18.30
C ARG A 17 -10.84 7.78 18.04
N ALA A 18 -11.75 8.36 17.26
CA ALA A 18 -12.98 7.69 16.82
C ALA A 18 -12.74 6.69 15.67
N GLY A 19 -11.49 6.45 15.25
CA GLY A 19 -11.17 5.49 14.20
C GLY A 19 -11.48 5.97 12.78
N LYS A 20 -11.79 7.26 12.59
CA LYS A 20 -12.12 7.81 11.26
C LYS A 20 -10.87 8.20 10.51
N THR A 21 -10.75 7.71 9.28
CA THR A 21 -9.73 8.19 8.34
C THR A 21 -10.09 9.59 7.86
N VAL A 22 -9.14 10.52 7.93
CA VAL A 22 -9.35 11.90 7.53
C VAL A 22 -8.59 12.18 6.24
N GLU A 23 -9.30 12.57 5.19
CA GLU A 23 -8.69 13.05 3.94
C GLU A 23 -8.26 14.50 4.07
N LEU A 24 -6.98 14.75 3.80
CA LEU A 24 -6.35 16.05 3.82
C LEU A 24 -6.38 16.63 2.41
N ARG A 25 -7.09 17.74 2.25
CA ARG A 25 -7.27 18.43 0.98
C ARG A 25 -6.65 19.82 1.03
N GLU A 26 -5.93 20.17 -0.01
CA GLU A 26 -5.51 21.54 -0.29
C GLU A 26 -6.28 22.03 -1.51
N ARG A 27 -7.11 23.07 -1.31
CA ARG A 27 -8.11 23.50 -2.30
C ARG A 27 -9.00 22.31 -2.70
N ASP A 28 -8.91 21.84 -3.94
CA ASP A 28 -9.64 20.68 -4.46
C ASP A 28 -8.80 19.40 -4.58
N GLN A 29 -7.51 19.45 -4.24
CA GLN A 29 -6.63 18.29 -4.37
C GLN A 29 -6.45 17.57 -3.04
N VAL A 30 -6.63 16.25 -3.04
CA VAL A 30 -6.29 15.39 -1.90
C VAL A 30 -4.77 15.22 -1.87
N ILE A 31 -4.12 15.69 -0.80
CA ILE A 31 -2.67 15.61 -0.65
C ILE A 31 -2.22 14.48 0.28
N ALA A 32 -3.06 14.08 1.24
CA ALA A 32 -2.74 12.99 2.16
C ALA A 32 -3.99 12.40 2.80
N ARG A 33 -3.87 11.22 3.41
CA ARG A 33 -4.86 10.63 4.31
C ARG A 33 -4.21 10.34 5.65
N ILE A 34 -4.83 10.81 6.73
CA ILE A 34 -4.39 10.48 8.08
C ILE A 34 -5.22 9.29 8.56
N VAL A 35 -4.52 8.18 8.80
CA VAL A 35 -5.10 6.91 9.27
C VAL A 35 -4.73 6.75 10.75
N PRO A 36 -5.69 6.41 11.63
CA PRO A 36 -5.40 6.13 13.03
C PRO A 36 -4.50 4.90 13.20
N GLU A 37 -3.59 4.96 14.18
CA GLU A 37 -2.53 3.96 14.45
C GLU A 37 -3.04 2.54 14.74
N GLY A 38 -4.34 2.36 15.01
CA GLY A 38 -4.96 1.07 15.31
C GLY A 38 -5.82 0.48 14.19
N GLN A 39 -5.88 1.06 13.00
CA GLN A 39 -6.53 0.38 11.87
C GLN A 39 -5.53 -0.60 11.26
N PRO A 40 -5.64 -1.92 11.49
CA PRO A 40 -4.87 -2.87 10.72
C PRO A 40 -5.25 -2.63 9.26
N ALA A 41 -4.29 -2.20 8.45
CA ALA A 41 -4.45 -2.29 7.01
C ALA A 41 -4.86 -3.74 6.74
N MET A 42 -6.01 -3.93 6.08
CA MET A 42 -6.47 -5.27 5.74
C MET A 42 -5.28 -5.99 5.11
N PRO A 43 -4.86 -7.15 5.65
CA PRO A 43 -3.66 -7.81 5.19
C PRO A 43 -3.79 -7.92 3.67
N PRO A 44 -2.77 -7.45 2.91
CA PRO A 44 -2.86 -7.41 1.48
C PRO A 44 -3.25 -8.81 1.00
N VAL A 45 -4.31 -8.90 0.21
CA VAL A 45 -4.73 -10.18 -0.36
C VAL A 45 -3.57 -10.68 -1.19
N TRP A 46 -2.92 -11.73 -0.70
CA TRP A 46 -1.83 -12.35 -1.43
C TRP A 46 -2.39 -12.88 -2.74
N PRO A 47 -1.85 -12.44 -3.89
CA PRO A 47 -2.32 -12.96 -5.14
C PRO A 47 -1.92 -14.42 -5.30
N ASP A 48 -2.73 -15.18 -6.02
CA ASP A 48 -2.34 -16.51 -6.46
C ASP A 48 -1.17 -16.38 -7.46
N PHE A 49 0.04 -16.58 -6.94
CA PHE A 49 1.27 -16.53 -7.73
C PHE A 49 1.33 -17.64 -8.76
N ALA A 50 0.77 -18.82 -8.48
CA ALA A 50 0.76 -19.94 -9.42
C ALA A 50 -0.15 -19.63 -10.62
N ALA A 51 -1.35 -19.11 -10.36
CA ALA A 51 -2.27 -18.68 -11.43
C ALA A 51 -1.68 -17.53 -12.25
N ARG A 52 -1.04 -16.55 -11.62
CA ARG A 52 -0.37 -15.45 -12.32
C ARG A 52 0.82 -15.94 -13.15
N ALA A 53 1.66 -16.82 -12.60
CA ALA A 53 2.77 -17.43 -13.30
C ALA A 53 2.27 -18.20 -14.53
N LYS A 54 1.23 -19.03 -14.39
CA LYS A 54 0.63 -19.75 -15.52
C LYS A 54 0.03 -18.82 -16.57
N LYS A 55 -0.58 -17.70 -16.18
CA LYS A 55 -1.10 -16.71 -17.13
C LYS A 55 0.02 -16.02 -17.93
N VAL A 56 1.16 -15.73 -17.29
CA VAL A 56 2.26 -14.98 -17.90
C VAL A 56 3.21 -15.88 -18.70
N LEU A 57 3.54 -17.05 -18.15
CA LEU A 57 4.54 -17.98 -18.67
C LEU A 57 3.90 -19.16 -19.43
N GLY A 58 2.58 -19.37 -19.29
CA GLY A 58 1.91 -20.55 -19.81
C GLY A 58 2.39 -21.81 -19.10
N ASP A 59 2.63 -22.86 -19.87
CA ASP A 59 3.25 -24.11 -19.40
C ASP A 59 4.79 -24.12 -19.58
N LYS A 60 5.39 -22.98 -19.95
CA LYS A 60 6.84 -22.87 -20.14
C LYS A 60 7.54 -22.69 -18.80
N VAL A 61 8.33 -23.68 -18.41
CA VAL A 61 9.25 -23.56 -17.28
C VAL A 61 10.50 -22.82 -17.76
N LEU A 62 10.62 -21.55 -17.40
CA LEU A 62 11.83 -20.77 -17.66
C LEU A 62 12.84 -20.99 -16.53
N PRO A 63 14.09 -21.37 -16.83
CA PRO A 63 15.17 -21.46 -15.84
C PRO A 63 15.72 -20.06 -15.50
N GLY A 64 14.83 -19.09 -15.26
CA GLY A 64 15.21 -17.69 -15.01
C GLY A 64 16.05 -17.53 -13.75
N ALA A 65 15.79 -18.37 -12.73
CA ALA A 65 16.62 -18.41 -11.52
C ALA A 65 18.05 -18.88 -11.83
N ASP A 66 18.22 -19.92 -12.65
CA ASP A 66 19.55 -20.43 -13.01
C ASP A 66 20.35 -19.41 -13.82
N LEU A 67 19.71 -18.68 -14.74
CA LEU A 67 20.35 -17.62 -15.50
C LEU A 67 20.81 -16.47 -14.60
N VAL A 68 19.97 -16.03 -13.66
CA VAL A 68 20.33 -14.96 -12.71
C VAL A 68 21.41 -15.41 -11.73
N ILE A 69 21.41 -16.68 -11.31
CA ILE A 69 22.46 -17.27 -10.46
C ILE A 69 23.80 -17.31 -11.21
N GLN A 70 23.79 -17.66 -12.50
CA GLN A 70 24.99 -17.64 -13.34
C GLN A 70 25.50 -16.21 -13.54
N GLU A 71 24.62 -15.24 -13.78
CA GLU A 71 24.98 -13.85 -14.03
C GLU A 71 25.53 -13.14 -12.78
N ARG A 72 24.98 -13.43 -11.59
CA ARG A 72 25.39 -12.74 -10.36
C ARG A 72 26.66 -13.29 -9.73
N GLY A 73 27.15 -14.45 -10.18
CA GLY A 73 28.26 -15.16 -9.56
C GLY A 73 27.91 -15.65 -8.16
N ARG A 74 28.15 -16.93 -7.88
CA ARG A 74 28.09 -17.42 -6.49
C ARG A 74 29.13 -16.67 -5.66
N TYR A 75 28.69 -15.94 -4.64
CA TYR A 75 29.53 -15.58 -3.50
C TYR A 75 29.83 -16.84 -2.68
#